data_AF-G2YZL3-F1
#
_entry.id   AF-G2YZL3-F1
#
_cell.length_a   1.000
_cell.length_b   1.000
_cell.length_c   1.000
_cell.angle_alpha   90.00
_cell.angle_beta   90.00
_cell.angle_gamma   90.00
#
_symmetry.space_group_name_H-M   'P 1'
#
loop_
_entity.id
_entity.type
_entity.pdbx_description
1 polymer ?
#
loop_
_entity_poly.entity_id
_entity_poly.type
_entity_poly.pdbx_seq_one_letter_code
_entity_poly.pdbx_strand_id
1 'polypeptide(L)'
;MGSCMAIIAGTSSQITNTSCVIVAAVFIFMFSLFFPTGFLGLTFLYASEVAPLSVRVPITAMSTGSAWIFNFIVAEITPVGFATIGWRYYMVYACINLFLILPGVYLFFPETNGRHLEEVDQIFLRSKNLLDTVRVSKCMPRGSVSSTSTGGIEKNEVILVENMEEAV
;
A
#
# COMPACT_ATOMS: atom_id res chain seq x y z
N MET A 1 -2.09 1.59 15.26
CA MET A 1 -3.47 1.51 14.75
C MET A 1 -4.22 0.28 15.26
N GLY A 2 -3.80 -0.95 14.94
CA GLY A 2 -4.50 -2.16 15.40
C GLY A 2 -4.61 -2.30 16.93
N SER A 3 -3.54 -1.93 17.66
CA SER A 3 -3.53 -1.90 19.13
C SER A 3 -4.52 -0.87 19.71
N CYS A 4 -4.64 0.32 19.10
CA CYS A 4 -5.60 1.33 19.51
C CYS A 4 -7.04 0.84 19.37
N MET A 5 -7.36 0.16 18.26
CA MET A 5 -8.69 -0.41 18.03
C MET A 5 -9.01 -1.56 18.99
N ALA A 6 -8.01 -2.39 19.36
CA ALA A 6 -8.18 -3.43 20.36
C ALA A 6 -8.46 -2.86 21.77
N ILE A 7 -7.78 -1.77 22.14
CA ILE A 7 -8.00 -1.08 23.41
C ILE A 7 -9.40 -0.45 23.44
N ILE A 8 -9.81 0.23 22.35
CA ILE A 8 -11.17 0.80 22.23
C ILE A 8 -12.22 -0.30 22.34
N ALA A 9 -12.04 -1.45 21.70
CA ALA A 9 -12.97 -2.57 21.82
C ALA A 9 -13.10 -3.07 23.26
N GLY A 10 -11.97 -3.22 23.97
CA GLY A 10 -11.94 -3.62 25.38
C GLY A 10 -12.64 -2.63 26.30
N THR A 11 -12.38 -1.33 26.15
CA THR A 11 -13.00 -0.28 26.98
C THR A 11 -14.46 -0.04 26.64
N SER A 12 -14.87 -0.27 25.39
CA SER A 12 -16.27 -0.12 24.94
C SER A 12 -17.19 -1.23 25.46
N SER A 13 -16.63 -2.31 26.01
CA SER A 13 -17.43 -3.35 26.69
C SER A 13 -18.03 -2.86 28.01
N GLN A 14 -17.47 -1.80 28.62
CA GLN A 14 -17.83 -1.31 29.96
C GLN A 14 -18.17 0.19 29.91
N ILE A 15 -19.21 0.53 29.14
CA ILE A 15 -19.68 1.93 28.98
C ILE A 15 -20.18 2.58 30.27
N THR A 16 -20.46 1.78 31.31
CA THR A 16 -20.94 2.24 32.61
C THR A 16 -19.85 2.91 33.45
N ASN A 17 -18.57 2.64 33.15
CA ASN A 17 -17.43 3.24 33.84
C ASN A 17 -16.94 4.49 33.11
N THR A 18 -17.02 5.66 33.75
CA THR A 18 -16.57 6.93 33.18
C THR A 18 -15.10 6.88 32.76
N SER A 19 -14.23 6.21 33.54
CA SER A 19 -12.81 6.05 33.20
C SER A 19 -12.59 5.28 31.89
N CYS A 20 -13.40 4.24 31.62
CA CYS A 20 -13.29 3.45 30.39
C CYS A 20 -13.69 4.28 29.16
N VAL A 21 -14.71 5.14 29.29
CA VAL A 21 -15.16 6.04 28.22
C VAL A 21 -14.10 7.10 27.91
N ILE A 22 -13.44 7.67 28.93
CA ILE A 22 -12.35 8.63 28.76
C ILE A 22 -11.18 7.98 28.00
N VAL A 23 -10.78 6.76 28.38
CA VAL A 23 -9.72 6.03 27.69
C VAL A 23 -10.11 5.77 26.23
N ALA A 24 -11.33 5.30 25.97
CA ALA A 24 -11.82 5.08 24.60
C ALA A 24 -11.73 6.35 23.74
N ALA A 25 -12.10 7.50 24.30
CA ALA A 25 -12.02 8.79 23.62
C ALA A 25 -10.57 9.21 23.32
N VAL A 26 -9.64 9.05 24.26
CA VAL A 26 -8.22 9.37 23.99
C VAL A 26 -7.67 8.49 22.87
N PHE A 27 -7.97 7.19 22.89
CA PHE A 27 -7.48 6.27 21.88
C PHE A 27 -8.13 6.45 20.50
N ILE A 28 -9.38 6.92 20.42
CA ILE A 28 -9.99 7.24 19.11
C ILE A 28 -9.34 8.47 18.47
N PHE A 29 -9.03 9.51 19.26
CA PHE A 29 -8.27 10.65 18.75
C PHE A 29 -6.85 10.26 18.34
N MET A 30 -6.19 9.41 19.13
CA MET A 30 -4.87 8.89 18.80
C MET A 30 -4.89 8.08 17.49
N PHE A 31 -5.92 7.26 17.26
CA PHE A 31 -6.13 6.58 15.98
C PHE A 31 -6.31 7.58 14.83
N SER A 32 -7.12 8.63 15.03
CA SER A 32 -7.36 9.68 14.05
C SER A 32 -6.11 10.49 13.69
N LEU A 33 -5.08 10.51 14.52
CA LEU A 33 -3.78 11.13 14.19
C LEU A 33 -2.88 10.17 13.42
N PHE A 34 -2.74 8.93 13.88
CA PHE A 34 -1.80 7.99 13.27
C PHE A 34 -2.26 7.44 11.91
N PHE A 35 -3.57 7.30 11.70
CA PHE A 35 -4.09 6.76 10.44
C PHE A 35 -3.80 7.68 9.24
N PRO A 36 -4.08 9.00 9.29
CA PRO A 36 -3.73 9.91 8.21
C PRO A 36 -2.22 10.05 7.99
N THR A 37 -1.43 10.16 9.06
CA THR A 37 0.02 10.41 8.95
C THR A 37 0.79 9.19 8.48
N GLY A 38 0.35 7.99 8.85
CA GLY A 38 0.99 6.75 8.46
C GLY A 38 0.38 6.19 7.18
N PHE A 39 -0.81 5.63 7.29
CA PHE A 39 -1.34 4.73 6.25
C PHE A 39 -2.01 5.47 5.10
N LEU A 40 -2.69 6.59 5.36
CA LEU A 40 -3.47 7.28 4.32
C LEU A 40 -2.59 7.86 3.22
N GLY A 41 -1.50 8.56 3.57
CA GLY A 41 -0.59 9.12 2.57
C GLY A 41 0.25 8.06 1.86
N LEU A 42 0.72 7.05 2.60
CA LEU A 42 1.59 6.01 2.07
C LEU A 42 0.92 5.18 0.97
N THR A 43 -0.38 4.87 1.06
CA THR A 43 -1.04 4.02 0.06
C THR A 43 -1.10 4.66 -1.33
N PHE A 44 -1.43 5.95 -1.41
CA PHE A 44 -1.46 6.68 -2.68
C PHE A 44 -0.07 6.91 -3.24
N LEU A 45 0.90 7.22 -2.37
CA LEU A 45 2.28 7.40 -2.77
C LEU A 45 2.85 6.10 -3.34
N TYR A 46 2.70 5.00 -2.60
CA TYR A 46 3.22 3.70 -2.99
C TYR A 46 2.64 3.18 -4.31
N ALA A 47 1.34 3.44 -4.57
CA ALA A 47 0.73 3.10 -5.86
C ALA A 47 1.42 3.80 -7.05
N SER A 48 1.91 5.02 -6.84
CA SER A 48 2.62 5.78 -7.88
C SER A 48 4.09 5.39 -8.05
N GLU A 49 4.73 4.90 -6.97
CA GLU A 49 6.13 4.46 -6.97
C GLU A 49 6.32 3.07 -7.58
N VAL A 50 5.35 2.18 -7.40
CA VAL A 50 5.39 0.82 -7.96
C VAL A 50 4.99 0.79 -9.43
N ALA A 51 4.32 1.83 -9.92
CA ALA A 51 3.81 1.85 -11.27
C ALA A 51 4.90 2.22 -12.30
N PRO A 52 5.14 1.37 -13.33
CA PRO A 52 6.11 1.64 -14.38
C PRO A 52 5.79 2.94 -15.12
N LEU A 53 6.83 3.68 -15.54
CA LEU A 53 6.69 5.01 -16.14
C LEU A 53 5.70 5.06 -17.33
N SER A 54 5.71 4.04 -18.20
CA SER A 54 4.86 4.00 -19.41
C SER A 54 3.37 3.81 -19.13
N VAL A 55 3.00 3.18 -18.01
CA VAL A 55 1.62 2.80 -17.66
C VAL A 55 1.19 3.33 -16.29
N ARG A 56 1.92 4.32 -15.77
CA ARG A 56 1.69 4.88 -14.43
C ARG A 56 0.28 5.43 -14.24
N VAL A 57 -0.21 6.18 -15.23
CA VAL A 57 -1.52 6.85 -15.18
C VAL A 57 -2.67 5.84 -15.01
N PRO A 58 -2.85 4.84 -15.89
CA PRO A 58 -3.95 3.88 -15.74
C PRO A 58 -3.85 3.04 -14.46
N ILE A 59 -2.64 2.64 -14.03
CA ILE A 59 -2.46 1.87 -12.80
C ILE A 59 -2.85 2.70 -11.56
N THR A 60 -2.37 3.94 -11.48
CA THR A 60 -2.68 4.84 -10.36
C THR A 60 -4.18 5.18 -10.31
N ALA A 61 -4.82 5.33 -11.48
CA ALA A 61 -6.25 5.54 -11.59
C ALA A 61 -7.06 4.33 -11.09
N MET A 62 -6.70 3.11 -11.49
CA MET A 62 -7.34 1.89 -10.99
C MET A 62 -7.14 1.72 -9.47
N SER A 63 -5.95 2.02 -8.96
CA SER A 63 -5.66 1.99 -7.51
C SER A 63 -6.58 2.95 -6.75
N THR A 64 -6.65 4.21 -7.20
CA THR A 64 -7.52 5.22 -6.61
C THR A 64 -8.99 4.81 -6.67
N GLY A 65 -9.45 4.32 -7.84
CA GLY A 65 -10.81 3.82 -8.02
C GLY A 65 -11.14 2.69 -7.04
N SER A 66 -10.22 1.73 -6.87
CA SER A 66 -10.41 0.63 -5.91
C SER A 66 -10.48 1.13 -4.46
N ALA A 67 -9.66 2.12 -4.09
CA ALA A 67 -9.68 2.71 -2.74
C ALA A 67 -11.03 3.37 -2.44
N TRP A 68 -11.60 4.10 -3.41
CA TRP A 68 -12.93 4.72 -3.25
C TRP A 68 -14.06 3.69 -3.19
N ILE A 69 -13.98 2.61 -3.98
CA ILE A 69 -14.96 1.51 -3.91
C ILE A 69 -14.93 0.85 -2.52
N PHE A 70 -13.75 0.55 -1.99
CA PHE A 70 -13.66 -0.03 -0.64
C PHE A 70 -14.11 0.94 0.45
N ASN A 71 -13.82 2.24 0.31
CA ASN A 71 -14.36 3.25 1.23
C ASN A 71 -15.89 3.27 1.20
N PHE A 72 -16.51 3.17 0.02
CA PHE A 72 -17.97 3.09 -0.11
C PHE A 72 -18.53 1.84 0.57
N ILE A 73 -17.94 0.67 0.30
CA ILE A 73 -18.34 -0.59 0.92
C ILE A 73 -18.26 -0.50 2.45
N VAL A 74 -17.16 0.04 2.98
CA VAL A 74 -16.98 0.21 4.42
C VAL A 74 -17.98 1.22 4.99
N ALA A 75 -18.25 2.32 4.29
CA ALA A 75 -19.21 3.34 4.72
C ALA A 75 -20.64 2.77 4.85
N GLU A 76 -21.04 1.85 3.97
CA GLU A 76 -22.35 1.19 4.03
C GLU A 76 -22.41 0.05 5.07
N ILE A 77 -21.34 -0.76 5.18
CA ILE A 77 -21.31 -1.89 6.13
C ILE A 77 -21.18 -1.39 7.57
N THR A 78 -20.44 -0.31 7.82
CA THR A 78 -20.18 0.21 9.17
C THR A 78 -21.44 0.47 10.00
N PRO A 79 -22.44 1.23 9.53
CA PRO A 79 -23.66 1.49 10.29
C PRO A 79 -24.47 0.20 10.54
N VAL A 80 -24.55 -0.70 9.56
CA VAL A 80 -25.24 -1.99 9.71
C VAL A 80 -24.51 -2.89 10.71
N GLY A 81 -23.18 -2.89 10.69
CA GLY A 81 -22.33 -3.60 11.65
C GLY A 81 -22.53 -3.08 13.07
N PHE A 82 -22.49 -1.77 13.28
CA PHE A 82 -22.76 -1.20 14.60
C PHE A 82 -24.19 -1.47 15.09
N ALA A 83 -25.19 -1.46 14.20
CA ALA A 83 -26.58 -1.76 14.58
C ALA A 83 -26.80 -3.23 15.00
N THR A 84 -26.04 -4.17 14.43
CA THR A 84 -26.21 -5.61 14.69
C THR A 84 -25.34 -6.14 15.82
N ILE A 85 -24.06 -5.77 15.86
CA ILE A 85 -23.06 -6.33 16.79
C ILE A 85 -22.48 -5.30 17.76
N GLY A 86 -22.84 -4.02 17.63
CA GLY A 86 -22.47 -2.96 18.57
C GLY A 86 -20.96 -2.81 18.75
N TRP A 87 -20.51 -2.78 20.01
CA TRP A 87 -19.09 -2.58 20.35
C TRP A 87 -18.17 -3.70 19.82
N ARG A 88 -18.70 -4.89 19.52
CA ARG A 88 -17.89 -6.00 18.98
C ARG A 88 -17.38 -5.72 17.57
N TYR A 89 -17.99 -4.78 16.85
CA TYR A 89 -17.51 -4.40 15.52
C TYR A 89 -16.09 -3.82 15.54
N TYR A 90 -15.69 -3.16 16.64
CA TYR A 90 -14.31 -2.70 16.83
C TYR A 90 -13.28 -3.83 16.84
N MET A 91 -13.66 -5.04 17.30
CA MET A 91 -12.78 -6.22 17.26
C MET A 91 -12.49 -6.68 15.83
N VAL A 92 -13.46 -6.56 14.92
CA VAL A 92 -13.27 -6.91 13.50
C VAL A 92 -12.18 -6.03 12.88
N TYR A 93 -12.24 -4.72 13.12
CA TYR A 93 -11.20 -3.80 12.66
C TYR A 93 -9.84 -4.06 13.32
N ALA A 94 -9.82 -4.38 14.61
CA ALA A 94 -8.59 -4.72 15.31
C ALA A 94 -7.93 -5.97 14.68
N CYS A 95 -8.72 -7.00 14.40
CA CYS A 95 -8.24 -8.23 13.78
C CYS A 95 -7.74 -8.01 12.36
N ILE A 96 -8.48 -7.27 11.52
CA ILE A 96 -8.05 -6.96 10.15
C ILE A 96 -6.73 -6.17 10.16
N ASN A 97 -6.61 -5.16 11.02
CA ASN A 97 -5.38 -4.38 11.12
C ASN A 97 -4.17 -5.20 11.60
N LEU A 98 -4.37 -6.08 12.59
CA LEU A 98 -3.28 -6.82 13.21
C LEU A 98 -2.88 -8.08 12.45
N PHE A 99 -3.84 -8.83 11.90
CA PHE A 99 -3.61 -10.14 11.28
C PHE A 99 -3.60 -10.11 9.76
N LEU A 100 -4.21 -9.12 9.12
CA LEU A 100 -4.22 -9.02 7.65
C LEU A 100 -3.22 -7.96 7.17
N ILE A 101 -3.33 -6.73 7.69
CA ILE A 101 -2.52 -5.61 7.19
C ILE A 101 -1.05 -5.75 7.63
N LEU A 102 -0.77 -6.00 8.92
CA LEU A 102 0.60 -6.07 9.41
C LEU A 102 1.46 -7.14 8.71
N PRO A 103 1.06 -8.43 8.65
CA PRO A 103 1.84 -9.43 7.92
C PRO A 103 1.75 -9.24 6.40
N GLY A 104 0.63 -8.74 5.88
CA GLY A 104 0.47 -8.47 4.45
C GLY A 104 1.49 -7.44 3.96
N VAL A 105 1.63 -6.33 4.67
CA VAL A 105 2.64 -5.30 4.37
C VAL A 105 4.05 -5.88 4.49
N TYR A 106 4.35 -6.60 5.56
CA TYR A 106 5.69 -7.15 5.77
C TYR A 106 6.13 -8.17 4.70
N LEU A 107 5.19 -8.97 4.17
CA LEU A 107 5.49 -10.08 3.27
C LEU A 107 5.39 -9.72 1.78
N PHE A 108 4.48 -8.82 1.40
CA PHE A 108 4.19 -8.53 -0.01
C PHE A 108 4.74 -7.19 -0.50
N PHE A 109 5.07 -6.25 0.39
CA PHE A 109 5.43 -4.89 0.00
C PHE A 109 6.96 -4.70 0.08
N PRO A 110 7.67 -4.64 -1.07
CA PRO A 110 9.07 -4.26 -1.08
C PRO A 110 9.27 -2.80 -0.64
N GLU A 111 10.38 -2.53 0.05
CA GLU A 111 10.77 -1.16 0.41
C GLU A 111 11.18 -0.38 -0.84
N THR A 112 10.46 0.71 -1.14
CA THR A 112 10.70 1.61 -2.29
C THR A 112 11.47 2.88 -1.91
N ASN A 113 11.65 3.16 -0.62
CA ASN A 113 12.24 4.41 -0.14
C ASN A 113 13.71 4.59 -0.59
N GLY A 114 14.00 5.74 -1.20
CA GLY A 114 15.33 6.14 -1.62
C GLY A 114 15.87 5.39 -2.84
N ARG A 115 14.98 4.82 -3.68
CA ARG A 115 15.33 4.18 -4.95
C ARG A 115 14.82 4.97 -6.15
N HIS A 116 15.53 4.84 -7.25
CA HIS A 116 15.06 5.36 -8.53
C HIS A 116 13.91 4.50 -9.07
N LEU A 117 13.00 5.11 -9.82
CA LEU A 117 11.83 4.42 -10.40
C LEU A 117 12.24 3.24 -11.30
N GLU A 118 13.37 3.39 -11.99
CA GLU A 118 13.95 2.36 -12.85
C GLU A 118 14.50 1.18 -12.03
N GLU A 119 15.03 1.42 -10.83
CA GLU A 119 15.48 0.35 -9.92
C GLU A 119 14.29 -0.43 -9.36
N VAL A 120 13.17 0.26 -9.11
CA VAL A 120 11.93 -0.39 -8.67
C VAL A 120 11.40 -1.34 -9.74
N ASP A 121 11.37 -0.89 -11.00
CA ASP A 121 10.99 -1.74 -12.14
C ASP A 121 11.92 -2.97 -12.28
N GLN A 122 13.22 -2.81 -12.03
CA GLN A 122 14.18 -3.94 -12.05
C GLN A 122 13.93 -4.97 -10.94
N ILE A 123 13.46 -4.56 -9.75
CA ILE A 123 13.09 -5.48 -8.68
C ILE A 123 11.94 -6.37 -9.13
N PHE A 124 10.92 -5.78 -9.77
CA PHE A 124 9.76 -6.52 -10.26
C PHE A 124 10.12 -7.43 -11.44
N LEU A 125 10.99 -7.00 -12.36
CA LEU A 125 11.47 -7.83 -13.48
C LEU A 125 12.30 -9.04 -13.03
N ARG A 126 13.06 -8.90 -11.93
CA ARG A 126 13.90 -9.98 -11.38
C ARG A 126 13.16 -10.89 -10.43
N SER A 127 11.99 -10.47 -9.94
CA SER A 127 11.15 -11.24 -9.03
C SER A 127 10.43 -12.37 -9.79
N LYS A 128 10.53 -13.60 -9.27
CA LYS A 128 9.82 -14.75 -9.86
C LYS A 128 8.47 -15.03 -9.20
N ASN A 129 8.23 -14.51 -8.00
CA ASN A 129 7.03 -14.74 -7.20
C ASN A 129 6.66 -13.48 -6.39
N LEU A 130 5.36 -13.31 -6.05
CA LEU A 130 4.87 -12.15 -5.28
C LEU A 130 5.62 -11.92 -3.96
N LEU A 131 6.02 -12.99 -3.27
CA LEU A 131 6.77 -12.94 -2.02
C LEU A 131 8.29 -12.78 -2.21
N ASP A 132 8.80 -13.09 -3.40
CA ASP A 132 10.23 -12.99 -3.69
C ASP A 132 10.65 -11.53 -3.92
N THR A 133 9.70 -10.67 -4.31
CA THR A 133 9.90 -9.23 -4.52
C THR A 133 10.48 -8.54 -3.27
N VAL A 134 10.01 -8.91 -2.07
CA VAL A 134 10.52 -8.37 -0.79
C VAL A 134 11.94 -8.86 -0.49
N ARG A 135 12.29 -10.06 -0.92
CA ARG A 135 13.65 -10.61 -0.76
C ARG A 135 14.61 -9.95 -1.74
N VAL A 136 14.20 -9.84 -3.00
CA VAL A 136 14.98 -9.21 -4.09
C VAL A 136 15.23 -7.74 -3.79
N SER A 137 14.24 -7.02 -3.25
CA SER A 137 14.44 -5.62 -2.86
C SER A 137 15.53 -5.47 -1.80
N LYS A 138 15.58 -6.34 -0.79
CA LYS A 138 16.62 -6.33 0.27
C LYS A 138 18.02 -6.68 -0.25
N CYS A 139 18.13 -7.51 -1.29
CA CYS A 139 19.40 -7.97 -1.83
C CYS A 139 20.02 -7.04 -2.88
N MET A 140 19.27 -6.11 -3.46
CA MET A 140 19.78 -5.21 -4.50
C MET A 140 20.50 -3.99 -3.87
N PRO A 141 21.77 -3.70 -4.23
CA PRO A 141 22.46 -2.50 -3.77
C PRO A 141 21.74 -1.23 -4.27
N ARG A 142 21.71 -0.20 -3.44
CA ARG A 142 21.06 1.09 -3.77
C ARG A 142 21.98 1.93 -4.66
N GLY A 143 21.45 2.55 -5.72
CA GLY A 143 22.19 3.47 -6.57
C GLY A 143 22.99 2.81 -7.70
N SER A 144 22.69 1.56 -8.06
CA SER A 144 23.30 0.92 -9.25
C SER A 144 22.30 0.93 -10.40
N VAL A 145 22.22 2.05 -11.11
CA VAL A 145 21.60 2.08 -12.44
C VAL A 145 22.50 1.25 -13.38
N SER A 146 22.27 -0.06 -13.38
CA SER A 146 22.85 -0.96 -14.36
C SER A 146 22.03 -0.85 -15.64
N SER A 147 22.51 0.00 -16.54
CA SER A 147 22.09 0.14 -17.94
C SER A 147 22.27 -1.19 -18.67
N THR A 148 21.34 -2.16 -18.55
CA THR A 148 21.57 -3.50 -19.15
C THR A 148 20.36 -4.16 -19.80
N SER A 149 19.24 -3.48 -20.08
CA SER A 149 18.22 -4.12 -20.93
C SER A 149 17.32 -3.21 -21.76
N THR A 150 17.05 -1.97 -21.37
CA THR A 150 16.14 -1.11 -22.17
C THR A 150 16.84 -0.43 -23.35
N GLY A 151 18.12 -0.06 -23.20
CA GLY A 151 18.87 0.60 -24.27
C GLY A 151 19.25 -0.28 -25.47
N GLY A 152 18.99 -1.60 -25.42
CA GLY A 152 19.22 -2.50 -26.56
C GLY A 152 18.05 -2.54 -27.55
N ILE A 153 16.82 -2.30 -27.08
CA ILE A 153 15.63 -2.30 -27.92
C ILE A 153 15.51 -0.94 -28.63
N GLU A 154 15.70 0.15 -27.90
CA GLU A 154 15.60 1.50 -28.45
C GLU A 154 16.71 1.80 -29.46
N LYS A 155 17.95 1.32 -29.22
CA LYS A 155 19.04 1.46 -30.19
C LYS A 155 18.81 0.62 -31.45
N ASN A 156 18.27 -0.60 -31.32
CA ASN A 156 17.97 -1.40 -32.51
C ASN A 156 16.81 -0.82 -33.32
N GLU A 157 15.82 -0.20 -32.67
CA GLU A 157 14.71 0.46 -33.37
C GLU A 157 15.17 1.73 -34.10
N VAL A 158 16.03 2.56 -33.47
CA VAL A 158 16.61 3.75 -34.09
C VAL A 158 17.55 3.37 -35.24
N ILE A 159 18.40 2.35 -35.08
CA ILE A 159 19.29 1.85 -36.16
C ILE A 159 18.49 1.27 -37.33
N LEU A 160 17.34 0.63 -37.08
CA LEU A 160 16.47 0.14 -38.16
C LEU A 160 15.78 1.27 -38.92
N VAL A 161 15.41 2.37 -38.26
CA VAL A 161 14.82 3.54 -38.91
C VAL A 161 15.86 4.30 -39.73
N GLU A 162 17.06 4.52 -39.17
CA GLU A 162 18.16 5.21 -39.85
C GLU A 162 18.64 4.43 -41.10
N ASN A 163 18.76 3.10 -41.00
CA ASN A 163 19.09 2.24 -42.15
C ASN A 163 17.98 2.18 -43.22
N MET A 164 16.73 2.50 -42.89
CA MET A 164 15.65 2.61 -43.88
C MET A 164 15.64 3.97 -44.59
N GLU A 165 16.09 5.05 -43.94
CA GLU A 165 16.23 6.36 -44.57
C GLU A 165 17.43 6.43 -45.54
N GLU A 166 18.52 5.71 -45.29
CA GLU A 166 19.67 5.66 -46.21
C GLU A 166 19.44 4.78 -47.46
N ALA A 167 18.38 3.97 -47.46
CA ALA A 167 18.07 3.02 -48.54
C ALA A 167 17.08 3.56 -49.60
N VAL A 168 16.67 4.83 -49.50
CA VAL A 168 15.76 5.53 -50.43
C VAL A 168 16.50 6.67 -51.12
#